data_AF-V5K5V5-F1
#
_entry.id   AF-V5K5V5-F1
#
_cell.length_a   1.000
_cell.length_b   1.000
_cell.length_c   1.000
_cell.angle_alpha   90.00
_cell.angle_beta   90.00
_cell.angle_gamma   90.00
#
_symmetry.space_group_name_H-M   'P 1'
#
loop_
_entity.id
_entity.type
_entity.pdbx_description
1 polymer ?
#
loop_
_entity_poly.entity_id
_entity_poly.type
_entity_poly.pdbx_seq_one_letter_code
_entity_poly.pdbx_strand_id
1 'polypeptide(L)'
;MNYLVAVLISAVFLAGSCQGDHPENKCIRDFKDKNPACIIHCKYNLYKFTDDKFNINDDHMRKLSDILIKYKAVDAGKKTQVDQHLKKCKEEATKKSKTPNCERIMHYYSCLVDLRLIDYYKYNNAMKTYDNSIYVSRFSN
;
A
#
# COMPACT_ATOMS: atom_id res chain seq x y z
N MET A 1 33.12 6.07 38.61
CA MET A 1 32.13 4.96 38.48
C MET A 1 30.69 5.44 38.35
N ASN A 2 30.44 6.68 37.88
CA ASN A 2 29.07 7.24 37.78
C ASN A 2 28.63 7.56 36.35
N TYR A 3 29.55 7.60 35.37
CA TYR A 3 29.23 7.91 33.97
C TYR A 3 28.82 6.67 33.16
N LEU A 4 29.37 5.49 33.47
CA LEU A 4 29.04 4.24 32.78
C LEU A 4 27.58 3.81 33.00
N VAL A 5 27.06 4.04 34.21
CA VAL A 5 25.66 3.73 34.56
C VAL A 5 24.71 4.69 33.83
N ALA A 6 25.06 5.98 33.73
CA ALA A 6 24.26 6.97 32.99
C ALA A 6 24.22 6.67 31.48
N VAL A 7 25.35 6.25 30.88
CA VAL A 7 25.41 5.88 29.45
C VAL A 7 24.59 4.61 29.19
N LEU A 8 24.67 3.59 30.05
CA LEU A 8 23.90 2.35 29.88
C LEU A 8 22.39 2.58 30.02
N ILE A 9 21.94 3.45 30.93
CA ILE A 9 20.51 3.78 31.07
C ILE A 9 20.01 4.55 29.82
N SER A 10 20.81 5.48 29.28
CA SER A 10 20.42 6.22 28.07
C SER A 10 20.31 5.34 26.81
N ALA A 11 21.13 4.29 26.70
CA ALA A 11 21.08 3.33 25.59
C ALA A 11 19.82 2.44 25.62
N VAL A 12 19.32 2.10 26.81
CA VAL A 12 18.12 1.26 26.97
C VAL A 12 16.83 2.03 26.58
N PHE A 13 16.78 3.34 26.83
CA PHE A 13 15.64 4.17 26.39
C PHE A 13 15.60 4.40 24.87
N LEU A 14 16.74 4.32 24.17
CA LEU A 14 16.79 4.40 22.70
C LEU A 14 16.51 3.05 22.01
N ALA A 15 16.68 1.92 22.72
CA ALA A 15 16.33 0.59 22.22
C ALA A 15 14.81 0.30 22.31
N GLY A 16 14.05 1.16 23.01
CA GLY A 16 12.60 1.08 23.08
C GLY A 16 11.93 1.63 21.83
N SER A 17 11.45 0.73 20.97
CA SER A 17 10.40 0.94 19.96
C SER A 17 10.75 1.32 18.50
N CYS A 18 11.86 0.82 17.96
CA CYS A 18 11.87 0.54 16.50
C CYS A 18 11.15 -0.79 16.21
N GLN A 19 9.93 -0.96 16.73
CA GLN A 19 9.08 -2.10 16.34
C GLN A 19 8.47 -1.77 14.97
N GLY A 20 9.15 -2.19 13.91
CA GLY A 20 8.60 -2.16 12.56
C GLY A 20 7.45 -3.16 12.47
N ASP A 21 6.31 -2.72 11.94
CA ASP A 21 5.18 -3.57 11.57
C ASP A 21 5.04 -3.58 10.05
N HIS A 22 4.30 -4.55 9.51
CA HIS A 22 4.00 -4.57 8.08
C HIS A 22 2.78 -3.68 7.77
N PRO A 23 2.73 -3.04 6.59
CA PRO A 23 1.62 -2.14 6.23
C PRO A 23 0.24 -2.78 6.39
N GLU A 24 0.05 -4.03 5.96
CA GLU A 24 -1.22 -4.74 6.13
C GLU A 24 -1.66 -4.83 7.59
N ASN A 25 -0.77 -5.25 8.49
CA ASN A 25 -1.06 -5.38 9.93
C ASN A 25 -1.41 -4.03 10.55
N LYS A 26 -0.66 -2.97 10.20
CA LYS A 26 -0.95 -1.60 10.66
C LYS A 26 -2.34 -1.16 10.19
N CYS A 27 -2.62 -1.30 8.91
CA CYS A 27 -3.88 -0.85 8.33
C CYS A 27 -5.09 -1.63 8.87
N ILE A 28 -4.98 -2.95 9.03
CA ILE A 28 -6.03 -3.76 9.66
C ILE A 28 -6.28 -3.29 11.10
N ARG A 29 -5.22 -3.06 11.88
CA ARG A 29 -5.35 -2.56 13.26
C ARG A 29 -6.03 -1.20 13.31
N ASP A 30 -5.55 -0.24 12.52
CA ASP A 30 -5.98 1.17 12.59
C ASP A 30 -7.42 1.38 12.08
N PHE A 31 -7.93 0.44 11.27
CA PHE A 31 -9.24 0.49 10.64
C PHE A 31 -10.15 -0.71 10.97
N LYS A 32 -9.81 -1.55 11.95
CA LYS A 32 -10.58 -2.74 12.34
C LYS A 32 -12.07 -2.47 12.57
N ASP A 33 -12.36 -1.34 13.22
CA ASP A 33 -13.72 -0.93 13.60
C ASP A 33 -14.22 0.26 12.75
N LYS A 34 -13.61 0.46 11.58
CA LYS A 34 -13.92 1.56 10.63
C LYS A 34 -14.35 0.98 9.28
N ASN A 35 -14.60 1.86 8.31
CA ASN A 35 -14.90 1.44 6.94
C ASN A 35 -13.78 0.54 6.36
N PRO A 36 -14.07 -0.73 6.02
CA PRO A 36 -13.08 -1.66 5.47
C PRO A 36 -12.44 -1.17 4.16
N ALA A 37 -13.13 -0.35 3.37
CA ALA A 37 -12.57 0.27 2.17
C ALA A 37 -11.33 1.12 2.48
N CYS A 38 -11.23 1.68 3.69
CA CYS A 38 -10.08 2.46 4.11
C CYS A 38 -8.85 1.62 4.43
N ILE A 39 -8.99 0.30 4.67
CA ILE A 39 -7.84 -0.60 4.79
C ILE A 39 -7.06 -0.63 3.47
N ILE A 40 -7.76 -0.68 2.33
CA ILE A 40 -7.13 -0.67 1.01
C ILE A 40 -6.41 0.65 0.74
N HIS A 41 -7.04 1.79 1.04
CA HIS A 41 -6.38 3.09 0.89
C HIS A 41 -5.15 3.22 1.80
N CYS A 42 -5.25 2.80 3.06
CA CYS A 42 -4.13 2.80 3.98
C CYS A 42 -2.94 1.99 3.42
N LYS A 43 -3.20 0.77 2.93
CA LYS A 43 -2.16 -0.07 2.31
C LYS A 43 -1.55 0.61 1.08
N TYR A 44 -2.41 1.08 0.16
CA TYR A 44 -1.98 1.73 -1.08
C TYR A 44 -1.16 3.01 -0.83
N ASN A 45 -1.49 3.77 0.21
CA ASN A 45 -0.71 4.94 0.61
C ASN A 45 0.69 4.56 1.10
N LEU A 46 0.78 3.58 1.99
CA LEU A 46 2.06 3.08 2.50
C LEU A 46 2.93 2.49 1.37
N TYR A 47 2.30 1.86 0.38
CA TYR A 47 2.93 1.34 -0.84
C TYR A 47 3.30 2.41 -1.88
N LYS A 48 2.82 3.65 -1.70
CA LYS A 48 2.96 4.79 -2.64
C LYS A 48 2.22 4.60 -3.96
N PHE A 49 1.08 3.91 -3.93
CA PHE A 49 0.12 3.80 -5.03
C PHE A 49 -1.00 4.86 -4.95
N THR A 50 -1.10 5.57 -3.84
CA THR A 50 -1.98 6.73 -3.62
C THR A 50 -1.29 7.72 -2.67
N ASP A 51 -1.86 8.91 -2.52
CA ASP A 51 -1.50 9.85 -1.44
C ASP A 51 -2.58 9.93 -0.34
N ASP A 52 -2.34 10.77 0.67
CA ASP A 52 -3.25 10.99 1.80
C ASP A 52 -4.57 11.65 1.37
N LYS A 53 -4.59 12.29 0.20
CA LYS A 53 -5.73 12.97 -0.41
C LYS A 53 -6.47 12.06 -1.40
N PHE A 54 -6.19 10.76 -1.40
CA PHE A 54 -6.80 9.76 -2.29
C PHE A 54 -6.50 10.00 -3.79
N ASN A 55 -5.44 10.73 -4.12
CA ASN A 55 -5.05 10.96 -5.51
C ASN A 55 -4.26 9.77 -6.07
N ILE A 56 -4.51 9.49 -7.35
CA ILE A 56 -3.77 8.53 -8.16
C ILE A 56 -3.22 9.29 -9.37
N ASN A 57 -1.92 9.55 -9.40
CA ASN A 57 -1.26 10.19 -10.55
C ASN A 57 -0.47 9.16 -11.36
N ASP A 58 0.21 9.61 -12.41
CA ASP A 58 0.96 8.71 -13.30
C ASP A 58 2.12 8.01 -12.60
N ASP A 59 2.77 8.66 -11.62
CA ASP A 59 3.86 8.05 -10.85
C ASP A 59 3.35 6.95 -9.91
N HIS A 60 2.19 7.18 -9.27
CA HIS A 60 1.52 6.16 -8.47
C HIS A 60 1.17 4.91 -9.30
N MET A 61 0.62 5.12 -10.50
CA MET A 61 0.29 4.02 -11.42
C MET A 61 1.56 3.32 -11.93
N ARG A 62 2.60 4.06 -12.30
CA ARG A 62 3.89 3.49 -12.72
C ARG A 62 4.48 2.62 -11.62
N LYS A 63 4.48 3.09 -10.37
CA LYS A 63 4.93 2.33 -9.21
C LYS A 63 4.16 1.02 -9.07
N LEU A 64 2.82 1.05 -9.15
CA LEU A 64 2.01 -0.16 -9.07
C LEU A 64 2.35 -1.15 -10.21
N SER A 65 2.41 -0.67 -11.45
CA SER A 65 2.80 -1.47 -12.63
C SER A 65 4.17 -2.14 -12.45
N ASP A 66 5.16 -1.38 -11.96
CA ASP A 66 6.51 -1.89 -11.72
C ASP A 66 6.53 -2.98 -10.63
N ILE A 67 5.75 -2.82 -9.55
CA ILE A 67 5.62 -3.84 -8.51
C ILE A 67 4.94 -5.10 -9.05
N LEU A 68 3.85 -4.95 -9.82
CA LEU A 68 3.15 -6.09 -10.42
C LEU A 68 4.07 -6.90 -11.36
N ILE A 69 4.94 -6.22 -12.11
CA ILE A 69 5.92 -6.90 -12.97
C ILE A 69 7.05 -7.52 -12.14
N LYS A 70 7.64 -6.76 -11.21
CA LYS A 70 8.76 -7.20 -10.37
C LYS A 70 8.42 -8.48 -9.59
N TYR A 71 7.22 -8.55 -9.05
CA TYR A 71 6.74 -9.69 -8.27
C TYR A 71 5.91 -10.69 -9.11
N LYS A 72 6.03 -10.65 -10.45
CA LYS A 72 5.49 -11.64 -11.39
C LYS A 72 3.96 -11.79 -11.34
N ALA A 73 3.24 -10.74 -10.93
CA ALA A 73 1.80 -10.69 -11.10
C ALA A 73 1.42 -10.56 -12.58
N VAL A 74 2.24 -9.85 -13.35
CA VAL A 74 2.08 -9.64 -14.80
C VAL A 74 3.42 -9.77 -15.52
N ASP A 75 3.38 -10.28 -16.75
CA ASP A 75 4.56 -10.36 -17.62
C ASP A 75 5.08 -8.96 -18.00
N ALA A 76 6.40 -8.78 -18.02
CA ALA A 76 7.01 -7.48 -18.37
C ALA A 76 6.59 -6.98 -19.77
N GLY A 77 6.39 -7.89 -20.73
CA GLY A 77 5.91 -7.55 -22.09
C GLY A 77 4.49 -6.96 -22.13
N LYS A 78 3.72 -7.06 -21.03
CA LYS A 78 2.37 -6.48 -20.92
C LYS A 78 2.37 -5.13 -20.22
N LYS A 79 3.52 -4.52 -19.91
CA LYS A 79 3.62 -3.26 -19.16
C LYS A 79 2.70 -2.17 -19.71
N THR A 80 2.72 -1.92 -21.02
CA THR A 80 1.87 -0.90 -21.65
C THR A 80 0.38 -1.19 -21.48
N GLN A 81 -0.03 -2.46 -21.57
CA GLN A 81 -1.42 -2.86 -21.37
C GLN A 81 -1.85 -2.65 -19.91
N VAL A 82 -0.96 -2.98 -18.96
CA VAL A 82 -1.19 -2.73 -17.53
C VAL A 82 -1.35 -1.23 -17.29
N ASP A 83 -0.43 -0.40 -17.77
CA ASP A 83 -0.47 1.05 -17.58
C ASP A 83 -1.77 1.67 -18.12
N GLN A 84 -2.25 1.18 -19.29
CA GLN A 84 -3.54 1.59 -19.85
C GLN A 84 -4.73 1.13 -19.00
N HIS A 85 -4.69 -0.11 -18.49
CA HIS A 85 -5.71 -0.64 -17.59
C HIS A 85 -5.78 0.17 -16.28
N LEU A 86 -4.63 0.51 -15.69
CA LEU A 86 -4.56 1.37 -14.50
C LEU A 86 -5.22 2.73 -14.76
N LYS A 87 -4.93 3.37 -15.90
CA LYS A 87 -5.53 4.65 -16.28
C LYS A 87 -7.05 4.56 -16.42
N LYS A 88 -7.53 3.54 -17.14
CA LYS A 88 -8.97 3.30 -17.31
C LYS A 88 -9.67 3.08 -15.97
N CYS A 89 -9.09 2.27 -15.08
CA CYS A 89 -9.66 2.04 -13.75
C CYS A 89 -9.70 3.29 -12.89
N LYS A 90 -8.71 4.18 -12.98
CA LYS A 90 -8.73 5.49 -12.30
C LYS A 90 -9.91 6.33 -12.79
N GLU A 91 -10.14 6.38 -14.10
CA GLU A 91 -11.26 7.12 -14.69
C GLU A 91 -12.62 6.54 -14.24
N GLU A 92 -12.77 5.21 -14.26
CA GLU A 92 -13.99 4.54 -13.81
C GLU A 92 -14.26 4.77 -12.32
N ALA A 93 -13.23 4.68 -11.47
CA ALA A 93 -13.34 4.97 -10.04
C ALA A 93 -13.75 6.43 -9.78
N THR A 94 -13.19 7.37 -10.55
CA THR A 94 -13.52 8.81 -10.45
C THR A 94 -14.96 9.08 -10.88
N LYS A 95 -15.47 8.38 -11.90
CA LYS A 95 -16.87 8.47 -12.33
C LYS A 95 -17.83 7.93 -11.26
N LYS A 96 -17.48 6.82 -10.59
CA LYS A 96 -18.29 6.20 -9.53
C LYS A 96 -18.32 7.02 -8.25
N SER A 97 -17.19 7.62 -7.88
CA SER A 97 -17.08 8.47 -6.69
C SER A 97 -16.40 9.79 -7.05
N LYS A 98 -17.19 10.85 -7.26
CA LYS A 98 -16.70 12.19 -7.64
C LYS A 98 -15.92 12.92 -6.55
N THR A 99 -16.16 12.56 -5.28
CA THR A 99 -15.41 13.08 -4.14
C THR A 99 -14.31 12.08 -3.76
N PRO A 100 -13.04 12.52 -3.58
CA PRO A 100 -11.97 11.63 -3.12
C PRO A 100 -12.29 11.03 -1.74
N ASN A 101 -12.29 9.70 -1.65
CA ASN A 101 -12.56 8.95 -0.42
C ASN A 101 -12.08 7.49 -0.53
N CYS A 102 -12.20 6.72 0.55
CA CYS A 102 -11.84 5.30 0.57
C CYS A 102 -12.62 4.47 -0.46
N GLU A 103 -13.91 4.76 -0.67
CA GLU A 103 -14.74 4.05 -1.66
C GLU A 103 -14.21 4.23 -3.09
N ARG A 104 -13.71 5.41 -3.45
CA ARG A 104 -13.04 5.63 -4.74
C ARG A 104 -11.85 4.69 -4.91
N ILE A 105 -11.02 4.57 -3.87
CA ILE A 105 -9.85 3.69 -3.91
C ILE A 105 -10.28 2.22 -3.98
N MET A 106 -11.36 1.85 -3.29
CA MET A 106 -11.93 0.52 -3.38
C MET A 106 -12.45 0.22 -4.80
N HIS A 107 -13.15 1.16 -5.44
CA HIS A 107 -13.57 1.02 -6.85
C HIS A 107 -12.39 0.90 -7.80
N TYR A 108 -11.32 1.67 -7.56
CA TYR A 108 -10.08 1.54 -8.32
C TYR A 108 -9.52 0.13 -8.18
N TYR A 109 -9.30 -0.33 -6.95
CA TYR A 109 -8.84 -1.69 -6.65
C TYR A 109 -9.70 -2.77 -7.30
N SER A 110 -11.02 -2.73 -7.16
CA SER A 110 -11.93 -3.71 -7.77
C SER A 110 -11.80 -3.77 -9.29
N CYS A 111 -11.67 -2.61 -9.95
CA CYS A 111 -11.47 -2.57 -11.41
C CYS A 111 -10.13 -3.19 -11.81
N LEU A 112 -9.08 -2.98 -11.01
CA LEU A 112 -7.75 -3.51 -11.29
C LEU A 112 -7.73 -5.03 -11.35
N VAL A 113 -8.37 -5.69 -10.38
CA VAL A 113 -8.28 -7.15 -10.15
C VAL A 113 -9.46 -7.94 -10.74
N ASP A 114 -10.13 -7.41 -11.76
CA ASP A 114 -11.30 -8.00 -12.44
C ASP A 114 -11.00 -9.29 -13.26
N LEU A 115 -10.05 -10.12 -12.82
CA LEU A 115 -9.66 -11.44 -13.34
C LEU A 115 -9.24 -11.53 -14.83
N ARG A 116 -9.19 -10.40 -15.55
CA ARG A 116 -8.80 -10.35 -16.97
C ARG A 116 -7.28 -10.20 -17.14
N LEU A 117 -6.81 -8.96 -17.15
CA LEU A 117 -5.41 -8.64 -17.42
C LEU A 117 -4.49 -8.98 -16.24
N ILE A 118 -5.01 -8.81 -15.03
CA ILE A 118 -4.32 -9.06 -13.78
C ILE A 118 -5.10 -10.15 -13.05
N ASP A 119 -4.53 -11.35 -12.99
CA ASP A 119 -5.09 -12.46 -12.22
C ASP A 119 -5.06 -12.13 -10.72
N TYR A 120 -6.17 -12.38 -10.02
CA TYR A 120 -6.32 -12.00 -8.62
C TYR A 120 -5.32 -12.74 -7.72
N TYR A 121 -5.09 -14.04 -7.92
CA TYR A 121 -4.18 -14.81 -7.08
C TYR A 121 -2.74 -14.36 -7.27
N LYS A 122 -2.34 -14.11 -8.51
CA LYS A 122 -1.03 -13.54 -8.84
C LYS A 122 -0.84 -12.15 -8.25
N TYR A 123 -1.86 -11.29 -8.37
CA TYR A 123 -1.87 -9.98 -7.72
C TYR A 123 -1.71 -10.09 -6.20
N ASN A 124 -2.52 -10.94 -5.55
CA ASN A 124 -2.51 -11.09 -4.10
C ASN A 124 -1.16 -11.59 -3.59
N ASN A 125 -0.56 -12.56 -4.29
CA ASN A 125 0.77 -13.07 -3.96
C ASN A 125 1.86 -11.99 -4.12
N ALA A 126 1.78 -11.19 -5.19
CA ALA A 126 2.71 -10.08 -5.40
C ALA A 126 2.58 -9.02 -4.30
N MET A 127 1.35 -8.62 -3.96
CA MET A 127 1.11 -7.63 -2.91
C MET A 127 1.55 -8.13 -1.53
N LYS A 128 1.26 -9.39 -1.19
CA LYS A 128 1.74 -10.00 0.07
C LYS A 128 3.27 -10.02 0.15
N THR A 129 3.93 -10.35 -0.95
CA THR A 129 5.40 -10.36 -0.99
C THR A 129 5.96 -8.93 -0.87
N TYR A 130 5.33 -7.95 -1.50
CA TYR A 130 5.74 -6.55 -1.41
C TYR A 130 5.48 -5.97 -0.01
N ASP A 131 4.33 -6.26 0.59
CA ASP A 131 3.98 -5.86 1.96
C ASP A 131 5.02 -6.34 2.97
N ASN A 132 5.40 -7.62 2.89
CA ASN A 132 6.41 -8.23 3.74
C ASN A 132 7.81 -7.62 3.56
N SER A 133 8.05 -6.87 2.48
CA SER A 133 9.32 -6.16 2.23
C SER A 133 9.35 -4.74 2.81
N ILE A 134 8.24 -4.26 3.38
CA ILE A 134 8.11 -2.92 3.93
C ILE A 134 7.91 -3.01 5.44
N TYR A 135 8.61 -2.16 6.16
CA TYR A 135 8.42 -1.95 7.60
C TYR A 135 7.97 -0.51 7.84
N VAL A 136 6.95 -0.35 8.67
CA VAL A 136 6.40 0.94 9.09
C VAL A 136 6.41 1.05 10.59
N SER A 137 6.53 2.26 11.12
CA SER A 137 6.43 2.49 12.57
C SER A 137 5.07 2.03 13.08
N ARG A 138 5.07 1.18 14.11
CA ARG A 138 3.85 0.68 14.75
C ARG A 138 2.99 1.80 15.37
N PHE A 139 3.63 2.88 15.85
CA PHE A 139 3.02 3.92 16.68
C PHE A 139 2.89 5.30 16.01
N SER A 140 3.16 5.42 14.72
CA SER A 140 2.98 6.71 14.03
C SER A 140 1.50 6.97 13.75
N ASN A 141 0.99 8.06 14.32
CA ASN A 141 -0.30 8.69 14.04
C ASN A 141 -0.23 9.53 12.78
#